data_AF-A0A818S793-F1
#
_entry.id   AF-A0A818S793-F1
#
_cell.length_a   1.000
_cell.length_b   1.000
_cell.length_c   1.000
_cell.angle_alpha   90.00
_cell.angle_beta   90.00
_cell.angle_gamma   90.00
#
_symmetry.space_group_name_H-M   'P 1'
#
loop_
_entity.id
_entity.type
_entity.pdbx_description
1 polymer ?
#
loop_
_entity_poly.entity_id
_entity_poly.type
_entity_poly.pdbx_seq_one_letter_code
_entity_poly.pdbx_strand_id
1 'polypeptide(L)'
;MIKKQVFKNIENAVAGHTIITSNTSAIPISVLQEELRLPNRFFGLHWSVPAHTTRSVEIICGNTSDQEQAKWLYQLSHFWGKEPMLLRKDIRGFIRNRLMYALYREAFYLVENGYSSIEDVDRACRNGPGNWITFAGCFRWMDLTGVPAYHAVMQDLFPTLCNGTEVPKLIDKIVKSGGQGIINGNGFYQYTTEEARLWQETHQEFSYDIRELAQKYPEDVVKKKLELQDKDRSNADIVSLKLE
;
A
#
# COMPACT_ATOMS: atom_id res chain seq x y z
N MET A 1 -3.23 20.96 19.08
CA MET A 1 -2.65 20.21 17.92
C MET A 1 -2.60 21.15 16.71
N ILE A 2 -1.48 21.25 15.99
CA ILE A 2 -1.33 22.16 14.82
C ILE A 2 -2.45 21.96 13.77
N LYS A 3 -2.85 20.70 13.53
CA LYS A 3 -3.91 20.35 12.56
C LYS A 3 -5.27 20.96 12.88
N LYS A 4 -5.65 21.12 14.15
CA LYS A 4 -6.94 21.71 14.56
C LYS A 4 -7.14 23.12 14.00
N GLN A 5 -6.13 23.97 14.15
CA GLN A 5 -6.21 25.35 13.67
C GLN A 5 -6.29 25.40 12.14
N VAL A 6 -5.55 24.51 11.46
CA VAL A 6 -5.59 24.39 10.00
C VAL A 6 -6.99 24.00 9.50
N PHE A 7 -7.60 22.97 10.10
CA PHE A 7 -8.95 22.53 9.70
C PHE A 7 -10.00 23.62 9.92
N LYS A 8 -9.95 24.32 11.06
CA LYS A 8 -10.85 25.45 11.33
C LYS A 8 -10.73 26.55 10.28
N ASN A 9 -9.49 26.91 9.89
CA ASN A 9 -9.26 27.92 8.87
C ASN A 9 -9.80 27.48 7.50
N ILE A 10 -9.60 26.20 7.13
CA ILE A 10 -10.13 25.64 5.88
C ILE A 10 -11.66 25.66 5.89
N GLU A 11 -12.31 25.19 6.95
CA GLU A 11 -13.78 25.13 7.02
C GLU A 11 -14.47 26.49 6.94
N ASN A 12 -13.79 27.55 7.37
CA ASN A 12 -14.29 28.92 7.24
C ASN A 12 -14.12 29.48 5.82
N ALA A 13 -13.20 28.93 5.03
CA ALA A 13 -12.87 29.41 3.69
C ALA A 13 -13.56 28.65 2.56
N VAL A 14 -14.08 27.44 2.82
CA VAL A 14 -14.67 26.57 1.80
C VAL A 14 -16.17 26.34 2.01
N ALA A 15 -16.89 26.03 0.94
CA ALA A 15 -18.31 25.70 1.01
C ALA A 15 -18.55 24.44 1.85
N GLY A 16 -19.75 24.30 2.43
CA GLY A 16 -20.09 23.17 3.31
C GLY A 16 -20.08 21.79 2.65
N HIS A 17 -20.13 21.72 1.33
CA HIS A 17 -20.05 20.48 0.55
C HIS A 17 -18.63 20.13 0.07
N THR A 18 -17.63 21.00 0.32
CA THR A 18 -16.25 20.75 -0.10
C THR A 18 -15.64 19.61 0.71
N ILE A 19 -15.13 18.57 0.04
CA ILE A 19 -14.40 17.49 0.69
C ILE A 19 -13.07 18.02 1.25
N ILE A 20 -12.74 17.63 2.47
CA ILE A 20 -11.47 17.97 3.13
C ILE A 20 -10.73 16.67 3.40
N THR A 21 -9.44 16.61 3.06
CA THR A 21 -8.63 15.40 3.30
C THR A 21 -7.35 15.69 4.08
N SER A 22 -6.82 14.66 4.76
CA SER A 22 -5.52 14.71 5.42
C SER A 22 -4.62 13.57 4.95
N ASN A 23 -3.41 13.92 4.52
CA ASN A 23 -2.32 12.97 4.26
C ASN A 23 -1.62 12.57 5.58
N THR A 24 -2.37 12.03 6.54
CA THR A 24 -1.78 11.44 7.76
C THR A 24 -1.39 9.99 7.48
N SER A 25 -0.31 9.51 8.10
CA SER A 25 0.18 8.14 7.89
C SER A 25 -0.29 7.14 8.97
N ALA A 26 -0.78 7.63 10.11
CA ALA A 26 -1.13 6.74 11.23
C ALA A 26 -2.20 7.27 12.20
N ILE A 27 -2.57 8.56 12.14
CA ILE A 27 -3.59 9.11 13.04
C ILE A 27 -4.97 8.67 12.52
N PRO A 28 -5.81 8.02 13.36
CA PRO A 28 -7.17 7.66 12.96
C PRO A 28 -7.95 8.91 12.52
N ILE A 29 -8.68 8.80 11.42
CA ILE A 29 -9.50 9.88 10.86
C ILE A 29 -10.62 10.28 11.81
N SER A 30 -11.19 9.32 12.53
CA SER A 30 -12.18 9.55 13.58
C SER A 30 -11.68 10.50 14.67
N VAL A 31 -10.41 10.40 15.06
CA VAL A 31 -9.78 11.34 16.03
C VAL A 31 -9.65 12.74 15.44
N LEU A 32 -9.31 12.84 14.15
CA LEU A 32 -9.22 14.14 13.49
C LEU A 32 -10.60 14.77 13.26
N GLN A 33 -11.64 13.97 13.04
CA GLN A 33 -13.02 14.41 12.84
C GLN A 33 -13.59 15.18 14.03
N GLU A 34 -13.16 14.88 15.26
CA GLU A 34 -13.57 15.60 16.48
C GLU A 34 -13.21 17.09 16.45
N GLU A 35 -12.28 17.47 15.57
CA GLU A 35 -11.81 18.85 15.40
C GLU A 35 -12.52 19.62 14.28
N LEU A 36 -13.46 19.00 13.56
CA LEU A 36 -14.23 19.61 12.47
C LEU A 36 -15.69 19.87 12.86
N ARG A 37 -16.26 20.95 12.31
CA ARG A 37 -17.69 21.27 12.41
C ARG A 37 -18.55 20.36 11.52
N LEU A 38 -18.07 20.04 10.32
CA LEU A 38 -18.76 19.17 9.35
C LEU A 38 -17.92 17.92 9.06
N PRO A 39 -17.87 16.94 9.97
CA PRO A 39 -16.93 15.82 9.88
C PRO A 39 -17.29 14.79 8.78
N ASN A 40 -18.54 14.78 8.30
CA ASN A 40 -19.01 13.81 7.31
C ASN A 40 -18.31 13.93 5.94
N ARG A 41 -17.77 15.11 5.61
CA ARG A 41 -17.01 15.36 4.37
C ARG A 41 -15.49 15.25 4.55
N PHE A 42 -15.04 14.72 5.69
CA PHE A 42 -13.62 14.59 6.02
C PHE A 42 -13.12 13.17 5.84
N PHE A 43 -11.95 13.02 5.20
CA PHE A 43 -11.33 11.72 4.89
C PHE A 43 -9.82 11.75 5.10
N GLY A 44 -9.22 10.58 5.29
CA GLY A 44 -7.81 10.39 5.01
C GLY A 44 -7.61 10.24 3.51
N LEU A 45 -6.57 10.89 2.97
CA LEU A 45 -6.09 10.65 1.61
C LEU A 45 -4.57 10.48 1.71
N HIS A 46 -4.17 9.23 1.99
CA HIS A 46 -2.81 8.87 2.34
C HIS A 46 -2.03 8.43 1.10
N TRP A 47 -1.09 9.27 0.69
CA TRP A 47 -0.25 9.07 -0.49
C TRP A 47 1.02 8.31 -0.14
N SER A 48 1.49 7.44 -1.03
CA SER A 48 2.87 6.94 -0.96
C SER A 48 3.85 8.02 -1.42
N VAL A 49 5.08 7.97 -0.92
CA VAL A 49 6.15 8.88 -1.36
C VAL A 49 7.09 8.12 -2.31
N PRO A 50 7.44 8.68 -3.48
CA PRO A 50 6.95 9.94 -4.05
C PRO A 50 5.51 9.83 -4.60
N ALA A 51 4.67 10.84 -4.30
CA ALA A 51 3.25 10.81 -4.66
C ALA A 51 3.01 10.82 -6.18
N HIS A 52 3.92 11.41 -6.97
CA HIS A 52 3.77 11.53 -8.41
C HIS A 52 4.18 10.25 -9.16
N THR A 53 5.11 9.45 -8.63
CA THR A 53 5.58 8.20 -9.25
C THR A 53 4.80 6.98 -8.82
N THR A 54 4.35 6.90 -7.56
CA THR A 54 3.63 5.73 -7.05
C THR A 54 2.20 5.62 -7.59
N ARG A 55 1.64 4.41 -7.64
CA ARG A 55 0.22 4.18 -7.96
C ARG A 55 -0.68 4.19 -6.72
N SER A 56 -0.12 4.09 -5.52
CA SER A 56 -0.89 3.88 -4.30
C SER A 56 -1.46 5.18 -3.72
N VAL A 57 -2.75 5.12 -3.36
CA VAL A 57 -3.41 6.10 -2.48
C VAL A 57 -4.42 5.36 -1.60
N GLU A 58 -4.42 5.62 -0.30
CA GLU A 58 -5.45 5.09 0.61
C GLU A 58 -6.46 6.18 0.92
N ILE A 59 -7.74 5.88 0.72
CA ILE A 59 -8.88 6.70 1.14
C ILE A 59 -9.38 6.11 2.45
N ILE A 60 -9.38 6.90 3.51
CA ILE A 60 -9.73 6.44 4.85
C ILE A 60 -10.98 7.16 5.34
N CYS A 61 -12.03 6.39 5.59
CA CYS A 61 -13.24 6.87 6.24
C CYS A 61 -13.07 6.81 7.76
N GLY A 62 -13.37 7.92 8.43
CA GLY A 62 -13.64 7.91 9.87
C GLY A 62 -15.08 7.45 10.14
N ASN A 63 -15.45 7.38 11.42
CA ASN A 63 -16.74 6.88 11.89
C ASN A 63 -17.95 7.64 11.32
N THR A 64 -17.78 8.93 11.02
CA THR A 64 -18.86 9.79 10.52
C THR A 64 -18.74 10.14 9.04
N SER A 65 -17.71 9.64 8.36
CA SER A 65 -17.46 9.94 6.95
C SER A 65 -18.57 9.41 6.04
N ASP A 66 -19.01 10.24 5.11
CA ASP A 66 -20.01 9.91 4.09
C ASP A 66 -19.41 8.91 3.08
N GLN A 67 -20.06 7.74 2.96
CA GLN A 67 -19.59 6.65 2.12
C GLN A 67 -19.77 6.94 0.62
N GLU A 68 -20.77 7.74 0.22
CA GLU A 68 -20.94 8.11 -1.19
C GLU A 68 -19.87 9.12 -1.61
N GLN A 69 -19.51 10.06 -0.73
CA GLN A 69 -18.36 10.94 -0.97
C GLN A 69 -17.03 10.17 -1.00
N ALA A 70 -16.87 9.14 -0.17
CA ALA A 70 -15.71 8.25 -0.23
C ALA A 70 -15.61 7.51 -1.57
N LYS A 71 -16.74 6.99 -2.08
CA LYS A 71 -16.81 6.36 -3.41
C LYS A 71 -16.50 7.36 -4.51
N TRP A 72 -17.00 8.58 -4.42
CA TRP A 72 -16.66 9.65 -5.37
C TRP A 72 -15.15 9.94 -5.37
N LEU A 73 -14.54 10.05 -4.18
CA LEU A 73 -13.09 10.26 -4.04
C LEU A 73 -12.27 9.07 -4.57
N TYR A 74 -12.79 7.85 -4.42
CA TYR A 74 -12.21 6.63 -5.00
C TYR A 74 -12.21 6.69 -6.53
N GLN A 75 -13.33 7.07 -7.13
CA GLN A 75 -13.40 7.24 -8.59
C GLN A 75 -12.49 8.39 -9.05
N LEU A 76 -12.49 9.52 -8.34
CA LEU A 76 -11.60 10.65 -8.64
C LEU A 76 -10.12 10.24 -8.65
N SER A 77 -9.71 9.36 -7.73
CA SER A 77 -8.33 8.90 -7.62
C SER A 77 -7.85 8.12 -8.85
N HIS A 78 -8.75 7.45 -9.57
CA HIS A 78 -8.40 6.78 -10.83
C HIS A 78 -8.02 7.79 -11.92
N PHE A 79 -8.67 8.96 -11.96
CA PHE A 79 -8.31 10.04 -12.90
C PHE A 79 -6.91 10.60 -12.65
N TRP A 80 -6.38 10.46 -11.43
CA TRP A 80 -4.99 10.81 -11.10
C TRP A 80 -3.98 9.71 -11.45
N GLY A 81 -4.41 8.65 -12.13
CA GLY A 81 -3.58 7.48 -12.44
C GLY A 81 -3.17 6.70 -11.19
N LYS A 82 -3.98 6.75 -10.13
CA LYS A 82 -3.80 5.96 -8.92
C LYS A 82 -4.64 4.68 -8.98
N GLU A 83 -4.23 3.72 -8.17
CA GLU A 83 -4.93 2.49 -7.82
C GLU A 83 -5.34 2.64 -6.34
N PRO A 84 -6.52 3.25 -6.08
CA PRO A 84 -6.91 3.62 -4.73
C PRO A 84 -7.35 2.41 -3.92
N MET A 85 -7.09 2.46 -2.61
CA MET A 85 -7.59 1.52 -1.63
C MET A 85 -8.61 2.23 -0.72
N LEU A 86 -9.77 1.61 -0.49
CA LEU A 86 -10.79 2.18 0.39
C LEU A 86 -10.77 1.50 1.76
N LEU A 87 -10.36 2.23 2.79
CA LEU A 87 -10.50 1.85 4.18
C LEU A 87 -11.81 2.40 4.73
N ARG A 88 -12.84 1.54 4.76
CA ARG A 88 -14.22 1.91 5.14
C ARG A 88 -14.38 2.35 6.59
N LYS A 89 -13.46 1.92 7.47
CA LYS A 89 -13.40 2.28 8.89
C LYS A 89 -11.94 2.43 9.27
N ASP A 90 -11.62 3.55 9.90
CA ASP A 90 -10.24 3.84 10.24
C ASP A 90 -9.72 2.93 11.36
N ILE A 91 -8.46 2.57 11.22
CA ILE A 91 -7.69 1.82 12.21
C ILE A 91 -6.26 2.37 12.18
N ARG A 92 -5.58 2.36 13.32
CA ARG A 92 -4.19 2.79 13.40
C ARG A 92 -3.33 1.98 12.42
N GLY A 93 -2.61 2.69 11.55
CA GLY A 93 -1.75 2.12 10.51
C GLY A 93 -2.46 1.73 9.21
N PHE A 94 -3.77 1.98 9.09
CA PHE A 94 -4.55 1.75 7.86
C PHE A 94 -4.34 0.34 7.27
N ILE A 95 -4.36 0.18 5.94
CA ILE A 95 -4.19 -1.14 5.30
C ILE A 95 -2.70 -1.40 5.10
N ARG A 96 -2.01 -0.48 4.39
CA ARG A 96 -0.62 -0.68 3.96
C ARG A 96 0.35 -0.83 5.12
N ASN A 97 0.30 0.07 6.11
CA ASN A 97 1.27 -0.01 7.22
C ASN A 97 0.97 -1.23 8.11
N ARG A 98 -0.28 -1.66 8.28
CA ARG A 98 -0.58 -2.87 9.05
C ARG A 98 0.00 -4.13 8.41
N LEU A 99 -0.17 -4.29 7.09
CA LEU A 99 0.43 -5.41 6.35
C LEU A 99 1.96 -5.36 6.42
N MET A 100 2.54 -4.17 6.23
CA MET A 100 3.99 -3.97 6.23
C MET A 100 4.62 -4.23 7.60
N TYR A 101 4.02 -3.74 8.69
CA TYR A 101 4.56 -3.97 10.04
C TYR A 101 4.33 -5.40 10.54
N ALA A 102 3.33 -6.12 10.02
CA ALA A 102 3.22 -7.57 10.26
C ALA A 102 4.37 -8.33 9.60
N LEU A 103 4.73 -7.97 8.36
CA LEU A 103 5.91 -8.52 7.68
C LEU A 103 7.20 -8.18 8.45
N TYR A 104 7.39 -6.93 8.87
CA TYR A 104 8.56 -6.53 9.64
C TYR A 104 8.67 -7.29 10.96
N ARG A 105 7.57 -7.47 11.68
CA ARG A 105 7.57 -8.22 12.95
C ARG A 105 8.16 -9.63 12.77
N GLU A 106 7.78 -10.32 11.70
CA GLU A 106 8.31 -11.65 11.41
C GLU A 106 9.77 -11.59 10.92
N ALA A 107 10.11 -10.62 10.07
CA ALA A 107 11.48 -10.40 9.60
C ALA A 107 12.46 -10.21 10.78
N PHE A 108 12.11 -9.36 11.75
CA PHE A 108 12.90 -9.19 12.96
C PHE A 108 12.98 -10.47 13.79
N TYR A 109 11.86 -11.18 13.96
CA TYR A 109 11.84 -12.43 14.70
C TYR A 109 12.81 -13.47 14.11
N LEU A 110 12.84 -13.62 12.79
CA LEU A 110 13.74 -14.54 12.10
C LEU A 110 15.22 -14.20 12.34
N VAL A 111 15.58 -12.91 12.24
CA VAL A 111 16.96 -12.45 12.43
C VAL A 111 17.39 -12.55 13.90
N GLU A 112 16.57 -12.07 14.84
CA GLU A 112 16.92 -12.02 16.26
C GLU A 112 17.05 -13.41 16.90
N ASN A 113 16.35 -14.41 16.35
CA ASN A 113 16.44 -15.80 16.81
C ASN A 113 17.43 -16.64 15.99
N GLY A 114 18.19 -16.03 15.08
CA GLY A 114 19.27 -16.70 14.34
C GLY A 114 18.80 -17.67 13.26
N TYR A 115 17.54 -17.58 12.82
CA TYR A 115 17.04 -18.40 11.70
C TYR A 115 17.58 -17.93 10.35
N SER A 116 17.92 -16.64 10.23
CA SER A 116 18.34 -16.05 8.96
C SER A 116 19.19 -14.79 9.17
N SER A 117 20.00 -14.43 8.18
CA SER A 117 20.65 -13.12 8.10
C SER A 117 19.68 -12.02 7.64
N ILE A 118 20.05 -10.74 7.82
CA ILE A 118 19.29 -9.60 7.31
C ILE A 118 19.19 -9.68 5.78
N GLU A 119 20.31 -10.02 5.13
CA GLU A 119 20.44 -10.13 3.68
C GLU A 119 19.55 -11.24 3.10
N ASP A 120 19.47 -12.37 3.78
CA ASP A 120 18.63 -13.51 3.39
C ASP A 120 17.14 -13.16 3.53
N VAL A 121 16.75 -12.45 4.60
CA VAL A 121 15.36 -12.00 4.78
C VAL A 121 14.97 -10.98 3.70
N ASP A 122 15.85 -10.04 3.38
CA ASP A 122 15.61 -9.08 2.28
C ASP A 122 15.49 -9.79 0.93
N ARG A 123 16.35 -10.78 0.65
CA ARG A 123 16.27 -11.58 -0.58
C ARG A 123 14.98 -12.41 -0.63
N ALA A 124 14.55 -12.98 0.49
CA ALA A 124 13.27 -13.68 0.59
C ALA A 124 12.11 -12.73 0.27
N CYS A 125 12.11 -11.52 0.83
CA CYS A 125 11.07 -10.52 0.56
C CYS A 125 11.05 -10.09 -0.91
N ARG A 126 12.21 -9.85 -1.53
CA ARG A 126 12.32 -9.42 -2.94
C ARG A 126 11.92 -10.52 -3.91
N ASN A 127 12.43 -11.73 -3.73
CA ASN A 127 12.29 -12.82 -4.70
C ASN A 127 11.06 -13.70 -4.46
N GLY A 128 10.49 -13.67 -3.25
CA GLY A 128 9.24 -14.33 -2.91
C GLY A 128 8.05 -13.38 -3.10
N PRO A 129 7.48 -12.82 -2.01
CA PRO A 129 6.32 -11.94 -2.08
C PRO A 129 6.50 -10.74 -3.02
N GLY A 130 7.66 -10.09 -3.04
CA GLY A 130 7.94 -8.95 -3.91
C GLY A 130 7.74 -9.25 -5.40
N ASN A 131 8.04 -10.47 -5.84
CA ASN A 131 7.92 -10.88 -7.24
C ASN A 131 6.46 -10.96 -7.73
N TRP A 132 5.53 -11.42 -6.88
CA TRP A 132 4.14 -11.66 -7.29
C TRP A 132 3.13 -10.67 -6.70
N ILE A 133 3.46 -9.93 -5.63
CA ILE A 133 2.53 -9.00 -4.98
C ILE A 133 2.06 -7.90 -5.94
N THR A 134 2.95 -7.34 -6.76
CA THR A 134 2.57 -6.29 -7.72
C THR A 134 1.62 -6.81 -8.80
N PHE A 135 1.67 -8.11 -9.11
CA PHE A 135 0.80 -8.74 -10.12
C PHE A 135 -0.58 -9.14 -9.58
N ALA A 136 -0.63 -9.72 -8.37
CA ALA A 136 -1.86 -10.33 -7.86
C ALA A 136 -2.26 -9.84 -6.45
N GLY A 137 -1.30 -9.45 -5.61
CA GLY A 137 -1.56 -9.26 -4.18
C GLY A 137 -1.97 -10.57 -3.48
N CYS A 138 -2.26 -10.49 -2.18
CA CYS A 138 -2.37 -11.70 -1.34
C CYS A 138 -3.50 -12.65 -1.76
N PHE A 139 -4.73 -12.13 -1.92
CA PHE A 139 -5.90 -12.97 -2.14
C PHE A 139 -5.93 -13.60 -3.53
N ARG A 140 -5.70 -12.80 -4.58
CA ARG A 140 -5.65 -13.32 -5.95
C ARG A 140 -4.53 -14.33 -6.11
N TRP A 141 -3.38 -14.12 -5.47
CA TRP A 141 -2.27 -15.08 -5.55
C TRP A 141 -2.67 -16.44 -4.97
N MET A 142 -3.31 -16.46 -3.80
CA MET A 142 -3.84 -17.69 -3.21
C MET A 142 -4.91 -18.36 -4.10
N ASP A 143 -5.78 -17.59 -4.75
CA ASP A 143 -6.73 -18.13 -5.73
C ASP A 143 -6.02 -18.78 -6.92
N LEU A 144 -4.98 -18.14 -7.45
CA LEU A 144 -4.23 -18.62 -8.61
C LEU A 144 -3.37 -19.87 -8.30
N THR A 145 -2.97 -20.05 -7.05
CA THR A 145 -1.99 -21.09 -6.67
C THR A 145 -2.56 -22.19 -5.78
N GLY A 146 -3.79 -22.02 -5.26
CA GLY A 146 -4.57 -23.06 -4.60
C GLY A 146 -4.90 -22.75 -3.14
N VAL A 147 -6.12 -22.21 -2.92
CA VAL A 147 -6.64 -21.86 -1.58
C VAL A 147 -6.57 -23.00 -0.55
N PRO A 148 -6.91 -24.28 -0.86
CA PRO A 148 -6.88 -25.35 0.14
C PRO A 148 -5.48 -25.61 0.74
N ALA A 149 -4.43 -25.45 -0.06
CA ALA A 149 -3.05 -25.63 0.40
C ALA A 149 -2.65 -24.54 1.40
N TYR A 150 -3.01 -23.27 1.11
CA TYR A 150 -2.81 -22.18 2.07
C TYR A 150 -3.60 -22.41 3.35
N HIS A 151 -4.86 -22.84 3.26
CA HIS A 151 -5.66 -23.12 4.44
C HIS A 151 -4.98 -24.16 5.36
N ALA A 152 -4.49 -25.27 4.80
CA ALA A 152 -3.77 -26.29 5.57
C ALA A 152 -2.49 -25.73 6.20
N VAL A 153 -1.65 -25.03 5.43
CA VAL A 153 -0.41 -24.43 5.94
C VAL A 153 -0.69 -23.39 7.03
N MET A 154 -1.75 -22.59 6.90
CA MET A 154 -2.12 -21.58 7.89
C MET A 154 -2.52 -22.21 9.24
N GLN A 155 -3.15 -23.39 9.25
CA GLN A 155 -3.50 -24.09 10.49
C GLN A 155 -2.26 -24.44 11.31
N ASP A 156 -1.19 -24.86 10.65
CA ASP A 156 0.04 -25.29 11.31
C ASP A 156 1.04 -24.13 11.55
N LEU A 157 1.13 -23.19 10.61
CA LEU A 157 2.13 -22.12 10.64
C LEU A 157 1.70 -20.91 11.46
N PHE A 158 0.43 -20.50 11.43
CA PHE A 158 0.00 -19.29 12.17
C PHE A 158 0.29 -19.35 13.68
N PRO A 159 0.11 -20.49 14.37
CA PRO A 159 0.46 -20.60 15.78
C PRO A 159 1.96 -20.39 16.08
N THR A 160 2.83 -20.54 15.08
CA THR A 160 4.28 -20.42 15.26
C THR A 160 4.84 -19.05 14.86
N LEU A 161 4.06 -18.22 14.14
CA LEU A 161 4.49 -16.87 13.74
C LEU A 161 4.59 -15.92 14.94
N CYS A 162 5.47 -14.94 14.82
CA CYS A 162 5.65 -13.92 15.85
C CYS A 162 4.39 -13.09 16.06
N ASN A 163 3.96 -12.96 17.32
CA ASN A 163 2.85 -12.14 17.78
C ASN A 163 3.29 -11.03 18.76
N GLY A 164 4.60 -10.76 18.85
CA GLY A 164 5.15 -9.75 19.76
C GLY A 164 4.59 -8.34 19.55
N THR A 165 4.45 -7.61 20.66
CA THR A 165 3.95 -6.22 20.70
C THR A 165 5.04 -5.17 20.94
N GLU A 166 6.23 -5.62 21.34
CA GLU A 166 7.35 -4.76 21.69
C GLU A 166 8.18 -4.37 20.46
N VAL A 167 8.93 -3.28 20.58
CA VAL A 167 9.92 -2.89 19.57
C VAL A 167 11.04 -3.94 19.55
N PRO A 168 11.41 -4.50 18.38
CA PRO A 168 12.50 -5.46 18.27
C PRO A 168 13.83 -4.90 18.78
N LYS A 169 14.63 -5.74 19.47
CA LYS A 169 15.89 -5.34 20.10
C LYS A 169 16.94 -4.89 19.07
N LEU A 170 16.93 -5.48 17.88
CA LEU A 170 17.86 -5.20 16.80
C LEU A 170 17.74 -3.76 16.34
N ILE A 171 16.52 -3.29 16.01
CA ILE A 171 16.31 -1.91 15.60
C ILE A 171 16.54 -0.92 16.76
N ASP A 172 16.13 -1.29 17.97
CA ASP A 172 16.38 -0.48 19.17
C ASP A 172 17.88 -0.25 19.41
N LYS A 173 18.71 -1.30 19.26
CA LYS A 173 20.17 -1.20 19.36
C LYS A 173 20.77 -0.28 18.29
N ILE A 174 20.33 -0.42 17.03
CA ILE A 174 20.80 0.42 15.92
C ILE A 174 20.49 1.89 16.20
N VAL A 175 19.25 2.20 16.58
CA VAL A 175 18.83 3.58 16.88
C VAL A 175 19.58 4.14 18.08
N LYS A 176 19.73 3.36 19.16
CA LYS A 176 20.49 3.77 20.36
C LYS A 176 21.98 4.02 20.07
N SER A 177 22.54 3.35 19.07
CA SER A 177 23.91 3.62 18.60
C SER A 177 24.02 4.84 17.67
N GLY A 178 22.92 5.54 17.40
CA GLY A 178 22.87 6.71 16.52
C GLY A 178 22.66 6.38 15.04
N GLY A 179 22.28 5.16 14.68
CA GLY A 179 22.00 4.78 13.30
C GLY A 179 20.77 5.49 12.73
N GLN A 180 20.90 6.11 11.55
CA GLN A 180 19.83 6.78 10.82
C GLN A 180 19.66 6.22 9.40
N GLY A 181 20.24 5.04 9.15
CA GLY A 181 20.27 4.42 7.84
C GLY A 181 21.08 5.25 6.85
N ILE A 182 20.53 5.42 5.65
CA ILE A 182 21.21 6.10 4.55
C ILE A 182 21.60 7.56 4.85
N ILE A 183 20.93 8.22 5.79
CA ILE A 183 21.15 9.62 6.14
C ILE A 183 22.56 9.84 6.72
N ASN A 184 23.04 8.92 7.56
CA ASN A 184 24.37 8.99 8.16
C ASN A 184 25.24 7.79 7.80
N GLY A 185 24.83 7.02 6.79
CA GLY A 185 25.55 5.83 6.33
C GLY A 185 25.52 4.63 7.28
N ASN A 186 24.75 4.67 8.36
CA ASN A 186 24.75 3.62 9.39
C ASN A 186 23.32 3.19 9.76
N GLY A 187 22.96 1.94 9.48
CA GLY A 187 21.68 1.33 9.85
C GLY A 187 21.78 -0.18 9.95
N PHE A 188 20.85 -0.90 9.31
CA PHE A 188 20.99 -2.35 9.10
C PHE A 188 22.18 -2.71 8.20
N TYR A 189 22.56 -1.76 7.33
CA TYR A 189 23.70 -1.82 6.44
C TYR A 189 24.57 -0.57 6.65
N GLN A 190 25.81 -0.63 6.17
CA GLN A 190 26.71 0.51 6.06
C GLN A 190 26.67 1.08 4.65
N TYR A 191 26.73 2.41 4.53
CA TYR A 191 26.74 3.11 3.25
C TYR A 191 27.80 4.20 3.27
N THR A 192 28.61 4.25 2.22
CA THR A 192 29.35 5.46 1.85
C THR A 192 28.38 6.54 1.37
N THR A 193 28.83 7.80 1.36
CA THR A 193 28.04 8.91 0.80
C THR A 193 27.66 8.68 -0.66
N GLU A 194 28.56 8.05 -1.43
CA GLU A 194 28.31 7.76 -2.83
C GLU A 194 27.30 6.62 -3.02
N GLU A 195 27.40 5.55 -2.25
CA GLU A 195 26.37 4.48 -2.26
C GLU A 195 25.01 5.03 -1.85
N ALA A 196 24.96 5.90 -0.84
CA ALA A 196 23.73 6.54 -0.40
C ALA A 196 23.06 7.34 -1.53
N ARG A 197 23.84 8.09 -2.30
CA ARG A 197 23.36 8.83 -3.49
C ARG A 197 22.86 7.88 -4.57
N LEU A 198 23.65 6.87 -4.94
CA LEU A 198 23.30 5.90 -5.98
C LEU A 198 22.05 5.08 -5.63
N TRP A 199 21.85 4.71 -4.37
CA TRP A 199 20.62 4.04 -3.92
C TRP A 199 19.39 4.91 -4.10
N GLN A 200 19.48 6.22 -3.84
CA GLN A 200 18.36 7.15 -4.03
C GLN A 200 17.99 7.29 -5.52
N GLU A 201 19.00 7.42 -6.39
CA GLU A 201 18.82 7.50 -7.84
C GLU A 201 18.23 6.20 -8.41
N THR A 202 18.81 5.06 -8.03
CA THR A 202 18.33 3.74 -8.44
C THR A 202 16.90 3.50 -7.97
N HIS A 203 16.55 3.90 -6.74
CA HIS A 203 15.19 3.77 -6.22
C HIS A 203 14.20 4.64 -7.01
N GLN A 204 14.63 5.84 -7.43
CA GLN A 204 13.80 6.72 -8.26
C GLN A 204 13.56 6.11 -9.64
N GLU A 205 14.60 5.61 -10.32
CA GLU A 205 14.49 4.92 -11.61
C GLU A 205 13.56 3.70 -11.50
N PHE A 206 13.83 2.82 -10.54
CA PHE A 206 13.01 1.65 -10.28
C PHE A 206 11.53 2.01 -10.02
N SER A 207 11.26 3.13 -9.35
CA SER A 207 9.88 3.59 -9.09
C SER A 207 9.11 3.91 -10.37
N TYR A 208 9.79 4.39 -11.41
CA TYR A 208 9.18 4.60 -12.73
C TYR A 208 8.99 3.28 -13.46
N ASP A 209 10.02 2.43 -13.49
CA ASP A 209 10.00 1.15 -14.20
C ASP A 209 8.92 0.21 -13.66
N ILE A 210 8.85 0.07 -12.33
CA ILE A 210 7.86 -0.80 -11.69
C ILE A 210 6.44 -0.28 -11.90
N ARG A 211 6.25 1.04 -11.99
CA ARG A 211 4.95 1.62 -12.32
C ARG A 211 4.55 1.29 -13.75
N GLU A 212 5.45 1.51 -14.70
CA GLU A 212 5.17 1.19 -16.11
C GLU A 212 4.85 -0.29 -16.28
N LEU A 213 5.65 -1.16 -15.65
CA LEU A 213 5.42 -2.60 -15.66
C LEU A 213 4.07 -2.96 -15.06
N ALA A 214 3.73 -2.41 -13.90
CA ALA A 214 2.47 -2.72 -13.25
C ALA A 214 1.25 -2.19 -14.03
N GLN A 215 1.39 -1.08 -14.76
CA GLN A 215 0.33 -0.58 -15.65
C GLN A 215 0.08 -1.50 -16.86
N LYS A 216 1.04 -2.35 -17.24
CA LYS A 216 0.83 -3.40 -18.26
C LYS A 216 -0.04 -4.56 -17.73
N TYR A 217 -0.12 -4.72 -16.40
CA TYR A 217 -0.87 -5.78 -15.73
C TYR A 217 -1.83 -5.21 -14.67
N PRO A 218 -2.82 -4.39 -15.06
CA PRO A 218 -3.80 -3.87 -14.11
C PRO A 218 -4.68 -5.00 -13.53
N GLU A 219 -5.37 -4.75 -12.42
CA GLU A 219 -6.22 -5.74 -11.75
C GLU A 219 -7.28 -6.38 -12.68
N ASP A 220 -7.73 -5.64 -13.70
CA ASP A 220 -8.74 -6.05 -14.67
C ASP A 220 -8.15 -6.62 -15.97
N VAL A 221 -6.83 -6.90 -16.02
CA VAL A 221 -6.12 -7.35 -17.23
C VAL A 221 -6.76 -8.59 -17.87
N VAL A 222 -7.21 -9.55 -17.07
CA VAL A 222 -7.87 -10.77 -17.58
C VAL A 222 -9.26 -10.44 -18.12
N LYS A 223 -10.02 -9.57 -17.45
CA LYS A 223 -11.32 -9.12 -17.92
C LYS A 223 -11.21 -8.43 -19.28
N LYS A 224 -10.23 -7.54 -19.44
CA LYS A 224 -9.93 -6.89 -20.73
C LYS A 224 -9.58 -7.88 -21.83
N LYS A 225 -8.80 -8.92 -21.52
CA LYS A 225 -8.46 -9.99 -22.48
C LYS A 225 -9.70 -10.78 -22.91
N LEU A 226 -10.61 -11.10 -21.99
CA LEU A 226 -11.87 -11.78 -22.31
C LEU A 226 -12.76 -10.92 -23.20
N GLU A 227 -12.93 -9.64 -22.87
CA GLU A 227 -13.72 -8.69 -23.68
C GLU A 227 -13.19 -8.54 -25.12
N LEU A 228 -11.87 -8.63 -25.32
CA LEU A 228 -11.26 -8.63 -26.65
C LEU A 228 -11.54 -9.94 -27.40
N GLN A 229 -11.42 -11.09 -26.74
CA GLN A 229 -11.72 -12.40 -27.34
C GLN A 229 -13.18 -12.52 -27.77
N ASP A 230 -14.12 -12.00 -26.97
CA ASP A 230 -15.54 -12.01 -27.30
C ASP A 230 -15.86 -11.12 -28.51
N LYS A 231 -15.19 -9.96 -28.63
CA LYS A 231 -15.31 -9.10 -29.81
C LYS A 231 -14.81 -9.79 -31.08
N ASP A 232 -13.67 -10.46 -31.00
CA ASP A 232 -13.10 -11.17 -32.15
C ASP A 232 -14.01 -12.32 -32.63
N ARG A 233 -14.62 -13.07 -31.70
CA ARG A 233 -15.63 -14.09 -32.01
C ARG A 233 -16.86 -13.49 -32.69
N SER A 234 -17.41 -12.41 -32.13
CA SER A 234 -18.59 -11.75 -32.71
C SER A 234 -18.34 -11.21 -34.13
N ASN A 235 -17.13 -10.72 -34.41
CA ASN A 235 -16.76 -10.26 -35.75
C ASN A 235 -16.61 -11.43 -36.74
N ALA A 236 -16.04 -12.57 -36.29
CA ALA A 236 -15.92 -13.76 -37.12
C ALA A 236 -17.30 -14.35 -37.51
N ASP A 237 -18.27 -14.33 -36.59
CA ASP A 237 -19.64 -14.78 -36.85
C ASP A 237 -20.37 -13.87 -37.85
N ILE A 238 -20.19 -12.54 -37.76
CA ILE A 238 -20.76 -11.57 -38.71
C ILE A 238 -20.18 -11.74 -40.11
N VAL A 239 -18.88 -12.03 -40.23
CA VAL A 239 -18.25 -12.30 -41.53
C VAL A 239 -18.78 -13.59 -42.14
N SER A 240 -19.01 -14.62 -41.32
CA SER A 240 -19.54 -15.91 -41.76
C SER A 240 -21.00 -15.79 -42.26
N LEU A 241 -21.83 -14.97 -41.60
CA LEU A 241 -23.23 -14.71 -41.99
C LEU A 241 -23.39 -13.84 -43.26
N LYS A 242 -22.32 -13.20 -43.75
CA LYS A 242 -22.34 -12.39 -44.99
C LYS A 242 -21.84 -13.15 -46.22
N LEU A 243 -21.39 -14.40 -46.04
CA LEU A 243 -20.87 -15.27 -47.10
C LEU A 243 -21.87 -16.36 -47.53
N GLU A 244 -23.09 -16.34 -46.98
CA GLU A 244 -24.26 -17.11 -47.43
C GLU A 244 -25.28 -16.19 -48.12
#